data_AF-A0A7S3UR79-F1
#
_entry.id   AF-A0A7S3UR79-F1
#
_cell.length_a   1.000
_cell.length_b   1.000
_cell.length_c   1.000
_cell.angle_alpha   90.00
_cell.angle_beta   90.00
_cell.angle_gamma   90.00
#
_symmetry.space_group_name_H-M   'P 1'
#
loop_
_entity.id
_entity.type
_entity.pdbx_description
1 polymer ?
#
loop_
_entity_poly.entity_id
_entity_poly.type
_entity_poly.pdbx_seq_one_letter_code
_entity_poly.pdbx_strand_id
1 'polypeptide(L)'
;NAILSYQMASATPTLIREMITPSAFPKTASAGLLIVFVIYVGVGACGYYGYGRNLIEVPIMNSIAPAGQPLDAWGYVAVIAMLLLAFPHYLVILMPIAASLEYAVNIDVDSTAKRDLIKRIVARTVLVAITLVIAIVVP
;
A
#
# COMPACT_ATOMS: atom_id res chain seq x y z
N ASN A 1 -2.69 14.26 0.26
CA ASN A 1 -3.70 13.31 -0.30
C ASN A 1 -4.41 12.56 0.81
N ALA A 2 -5.41 13.17 1.46
CA ALA A 2 -6.18 12.50 2.53
C ALA A 2 -7.20 11.48 1.98
N ILE A 3 -7.58 11.60 0.71
CA ILE A 3 -8.60 10.74 0.07
C ILE A 3 -8.12 9.29 -0.02
N LEU A 4 -6.86 9.08 -0.41
CA LEU A 4 -6.28 7.73 -0.50
C LEU A 4 -6.06 7.08 0.87
N SER A 5 -5.87 7.89 1.91
CA SER A 5 -5.65 7.42 3.28
C SER A 5 -6.85 6.70 3.91
N TYR A 6 -8.07 7.03 3.46
CA TYR A 6 -9.31 6.42 3.95
C TYR A 6 -10.01 5.58 2.88
N GLN A 7 -9.30 5.19 1.82
CA GLN A 7 -9.88 4.43 0.71
C GLN A 7 -10.21 3.00 1.14
N MET A 8 -11.50 2.73 1.34
CA MET A 8 -12.03 1.39 1.64
C MET A 8 -13.14 0.95 0.67
N ALA A 9 -13.48 1.81 -0.30
CA ALA A 9 -14.62 1.60 -1.20
C ALA A 9 -14.51 0.28 -1.99
N SER A 10 -13.31 -0.07 -2.46
CA SER A 10 -13.07 -1.32 -3.21
C SER A 10 -13.23 -2.58 -2.36
N ALA A 11 -12.97 -2.50 -1.06
CA ALA A 11 -13.05 -3.64 -0.14
C ALA A 11 -14.41 -3.74 0.58
N THR A 12 -15.20 -2.65 0.61
CA THR A 12 -16.46 -2.56 1.34
C THR A 12 -17.47 -3.66 0.96
N PRO A 13 -17.71 -3.99 -0.32
CA PRO A 13 -18.65 -5.06 -0.68
C PRO A 13 -18.25 -6.42 -0.11
N THR A 14 -16.95 -6.75 -0.17
CA THR A 14 -16.41 -7.98 0.39
C THR A 14 -16.53 -7.99 1.91
N LEU A 15 -16.19 -6.88 2.58
CA LEU A 15 -16.33 -6.78 4.03
C LEU A 15 -17.77 -6.99 4.49
N ILE A 16 -18.75 -6.34 3.83
CA ILE A 16 -20.18 -6.51 4.17
C ILE A 16 -20.62 -7.96 3.96
N ARG A 17 -20.14 -8.62 2.89
CA ARG A 17 -20.49 -10.02 2.59
C ARG A 17 -19.96 -11.00 3.63
N GLU A 18 -18.75 -10.79 4.13
CA GLU A 18 -18.11 -11.67 5.12
C GLU A 18 -18.54 -11.36 6.58
N MET A 19 -19.29 -10.29 6.82
CA MET A 19 -19.78 -9.96 8.16
C MET A 19 -20.90 -10.90 8.60
N ILE A 20 -20.76 -11.44 9.82
CA ILE A 20 -21.82 -12.22 10.51
C ILE A 20 -23.12 -11.41 10.62
N THR A 21 -23.01 -10.08 10.81
CA THR A 21 -24.17 -9.18 10.93
C THR A 21 -23.98 -7.95 10.03
N PRO A 22 -24.38 -8.02 8.75
CA PRO A 22 -24.18 -6.94 7.79
C PRO A 22 -24.84 -5.61 8.21
N SER A 23 -25.97 -5.66 8.94
CA SER A 23 -26.66 -4.47 9.44
C SER A 23 -25.85 -3.65 10.46
N ALA A 24 -24.83 -4.25 11.08
CA ALA A 24 -23.92 -3.56 11.99
C ALA A 24 -22.79 -2.81 11.26
N PHE A 25 -22.63 -2.99 9.93
CA PHE A 25 -21.53 -2.42 9.16
C PHE A 25 -21.33 -0.92 9.38
N PRO A 26 -22.37 -0.05 9.35
CA PRO A 26 -22.15 1.39 9.52
C PRO A 26 -21.50 1.73 10.87
N LYS A 27 -21.93 1.06 11.95
CA LYS A 27 -21.38 1.29 13.29
C LYS A 27 -19.92 0.83 13.38
N THR A 28 -19.64 -0.37 12.87
CA THR A 28 -18.29 -0.94 12.87
C THR A 28 -17.34 -0.13 11.99
N ALA A 29 -17.79 0.30 10.81
CA ALA A 29 -17.02 1.14 9.90
C ALA A 29 -16.71 2.51 10.52
N SER A 30 -17.69 3.17 11.16
CA SER A 30 -17.46 4.42 11.87
C SER A 30 -16.46 4.27 13.02
N ALA A 31 -16.55 3.19 13.81
CA ALA A 31 -15.59 2.92 14.87
C ALA A 31 -14.17 2.67 14.32
N GLY A 32 -14.05 1.88 13.26
CA GLY A 32 -12.75 1.63 12.59
C GLY A 32 -12.13 2.89 12.02
N LEU A 33 -12.92 3.72 11.33
CA LEU A 33 -12.47 5.01 10.79
C LEU A 33 -12.04 5.97 11.90
N LEU A 34 -12.74 5.99 13.03
CA LEU A 34 -12.36 6.80 14.19
C LEU A 34 -11.01 6.35 14.77
N ILE A 35 -10.77 5.04 14.88
CA ILE A 35 -9.48 4.50 15.34
C ILE A 35 -8.35 4.94 14.39
N VAL A 36 -8.55 4.79 13.08
CA VAL A 36 -7.57 5.23 12.07
C VAL A 36 -7.30 6.73 12.18
N PHE A 37 -8.36 7.53 12.33
CA PHE A 37 -8.25 8.97 12.52
C PHE A 37 -7.41 9.33 13.75
N VAL A 38 -7.67 8.70 14.90
CA VAL A 38 -6.90 8.94 16.14
C VAL A 38 -5.43 8.57 15.96
N ILE A 39 -5.13 7.45 15.30
CA ILE A 39 -3.75 7.04 15.00
C ILE A 39 -3.07 8.08 14.10
N TYR A 40 -3.76 8.52 13.05
CA TYR A 40 -3.22 9.47 12.08
C TYR A 40 -2.95 10.84 12.70
N VAL A 41 -3.89 11.34 13.52
CA VAL A 41 -3.71 12.60 14.26
C VAL A 41 -2.60 12.47 15.29
N GLY A 42 -2.53 11.35 16.02
CA GLY A 42 -1.48 11.11 17.01
C GLY A 42 -0.09 11.09 16.38
N VAL A 43 0.10 10.29 15.32
CA VAL A 43 1.37 10.22 14.58
C VAL A 43 1.69 11.57 13.93
N GLY A 44 0.70 12.24 13.35
CA GLY A 44 0.87 13.56 12.75
C GLY A 44 1.30 14.63 13.75
N ALA A 45 0.69 14.65 14.95
CA ALA A 45 1.07 15.57 16.02
C ALA A 45 2.49 15.29 16.51
N CYS A 46 2.83 14.03 16.82
CA CYS A 46 4.17 13.63 17.25
C CYS A 46 5.22 13.97 16.17
N GLY A 47 4.92 13.69 14.90
CA GLY A 47 5.78 14.04 13.78
C GLY A 47 6.01 15.55 13.70
N TYR A 48 4.96 16.35 13.79
CA TYR A 48 5.06 17.81 13.74
C TYR A 48 5.85 18.38 14.94
N TYR A 49 5.65 17.86 16.14
CA TYR A 49 6.44 18.28 17.31
C TYR A 49 7.91 17.85 17.22
N GLY A 50 8.21 16.68 16.65
CA GLY A 50 9.57 16.15 16.53
C GLY A 50 10.38 16.77 15.38
N TYR A 51 9.77 16.96 14.22
CA TYR A 51 10.46 17.34 12.98
C TYR A 51 10.04 18.72 12.44
N GLY A 52 8.95 19.31 12.95
CA GLY A 52 8.53 20.66 12.63
C GLY A 52 8.34 20.90 11.13
N ARG A 53 8.95 21.97 10.64
CA ARG A 53 8.84 22.40 9.23
C ARG A 53 9.54 21.47 8.23
N ASN A 54 10.46 20.62 8.67
CA ASN A 54 11.17 19.70 7.77
C ASN A 54 10.23 18.69 7.09
N LEU A 55 9.08 18.39 7.71
CA LEU A 55 8.05 17.53 7.13
C LEU A 55 7.35 18.11 5.90
N ILE A 56 7.46 19.42 5.69
CA ILE A 56 6.89 20.11 4.52
C ILE A 56 7.81 19.90 3.30
N GLU A 57 9.11 19.78 3.55
CA GLU A 57 10.14 19.75 2.51
C GLU A 57 10.46 18.33 2.06
N VAL A 58 10.44 17.37 3.00
CA VAL A 58 10.77 15.97 2.71
C VAL A 58 9.80 15.00 3.38
N PRO A 59 9.57 13.81 2.79
CA PRO A 59 8.85 12.72 3.45
C PRO A 59 9.45 12.41 4.82
N ILE A 60 8.62 12.09 5.81
CA ILE A 60 9.05 11.85 7.20
C ILE A 60 10.14 10.77 7.31
N MET A 61 10.12 9.77 6.44
CA MET A 61 11.16 8.74 6.41
C MET A 61 12.54 9.27 6.04
N ASN A 62 12.62 10.32 5.21
CA ASN A 62 13.90 10.96 4.89
C ASN A 62 14.39 11.84 6.04
N SER A 63 13.50 12.25 6.95
CA SER A 63 13.88 12.92 8.20
C SER A 63 14.34 11.93 9.28
N ILE A 64 13.75 10.73 9.32
CA ILE A 64 14.12 9.65 10.26
C ILE A 64 15.38 8.93 9.78
N ALA A 65 15.48 8.65 8.49
CA ALA A 65 16.54 7.89 7.86
C ALA A 65 17.13 8.66 6.66
N PRO A 66 17.89 9.74 6.91
CA PRO A 66 18.50 10.54 5.86
C PRO A 66 19.51 9.74 5.03
N ALA A 67 19.48 9.94 3.72
CA ALA A 67 20.37 9.23 2.79
C ALA A 67 21.84 9.56 3.07
N GLY A 68 22.68 8.53 3.13
CA GLY A 68 24.13 8.68 3.27
C GLY A 68 24.63 9.01 4.68
N GLN A 69 23.76 9.02 5.69
CA GLN A 69 24.15 9.17 7.09
C GLN A 69 23.97 7.84 7.85
N PRO A 70 24.81 7.57 8.86
CA PRO A 70 24.61 6.41 9.73
C PRO A 70 23.29 6.55 10.49
N LEU A 71 22.48 5.50 10.46
CA LEU A 71 21.20 5.45 11.17
C LEU A 71 21.42 5.13 12.65
N ASP A 72 20.59 5.74 13.50
CA ASP A 72 20.46 5.32 14.88
C ASP A 72 19.63 4.02 14.98
N ALA A 73 19.59 3.42 16.17
CA ALA A 73 18.86 2.16 16.38
C ALA A 73 17.36 2.28 16.00
N TRP A 74 16.75 3.44 16.24
CA TRP A 74 15.35 3.69 15.89
C TRP A 74 15.13 3.86 14.39
N GLY A 75 16.06 4.50 13.68
CA GLY A 75 16.07 4.59 12.23
C GLY A 75 16.14 3.20 11.58
N TYR A 76 16.99 2.31 12.08
CA TYR A 76 17.03 0.91 11.61
C TYR A 76 15.71 0.18 11.83
N VAL A 77 15.12 0.30 13.03
CA VAL A 77 13.82 -0.32 13.33
C VAL A 77 12.74 0.20 12.39
N ALA A 78 12.68 1.51 12.15
CA ALA A 78 11.69 2.12 11.27
C ALA A 78 11.84 1.64 9.81
N VAL A 79 13.07 1.59 9.28
CA VAL A 79 13.34 1.10 7.91
C VAL A 79 12.98 -0.37 7.78
N ILE A 80 13.38 -1.22 8.73
CA ILE A 80 13.06 -2.65 8.70
C ILE A 80 11.54 -2.86 8.77
N ALA A 81 10.85 -2.19 9.70
CA ALA A 81 9.40 -2.28 9.81
C ALA A 81 8.69 -1.84 8.51
N MET A 82 9.17 -0.76 7.89
CA MET A 82 8.64 -0.28 6.62
C MET A 82 8.86 -1.28 5.48
N LEU A 83 10.03 -1.90 5.38
CA LEU A 83 10.31 -2.93 4.37
C LEU A 83 9.44 -4.18 4.57
N LEU A 84 9.33 -4.64 5.83
CA LEU A 84 8.49 -5.78 6.19
C LEU A 84 7.01 -5.53 5.92
N LEU A 85 6.55 -4.28 6.01
CA LEU A 85 5.18 -3.90 5.68
C LEU A 85 4.97 -3.73 4.17
N ALA A 86 5.87 -3.02 3.49
CA ALA A 86 5.76 -2.64 2.09
C ALA A 86 5.80 -3.84 1.16
N PHE A 87 6.63 -4.85 1.46
CA PHE A 87 6.78 -6.02 0.60
C PHE A 87 5.47 -6.85 0.48
N PRO A 88 4.82 -7.28 1.57
CA PRO A 88 3.51 -7.94 1.50
C PRO A 88 2.43 -7.05 0.89
N HIS A 89 2.41 -5.75 1.24
CA HIS A 89 1.41 -4.82 0.70
C HIS A 89 1.53 -4.68 -0.81
N TYR A 90 2.76 -4.58 -1.33
CA TYR A 90 3.01 -4.55 -2.76
C TYR A 90 2.45 -5.79 -3.45
N LEU A 91 2.67 -6.99 -2.90
CA LEU A 91 2.15 -8.23 -3.46
C LEU A 91 0.61 -8.29 -3.43
N VAL A 92 -0.01 -7.90 -2.31
CA VAL A 92 -1.47 -7.89 -2.15
C VAL A 92 -2.15 -6.91 -3.10
N ILE A 93 -1.52 -5.78 -3.40
CA ILE A 93 -2.05 -4.79 -4.36
C ILE A 93 -1.78 -5.22 -5.80
N LEU A 94 -0.58 -5.75 -6.09
CA LEU A 94 -0.19 -6.11 -7.45
C LEU A 94 -0.97 -7.31 -7.98
N MET A 95 -1.26 -8.31 -7.15
CA MET A 95 -1.95 -9.54 -7.56
C MET A 95 -3.34 -9.30 -8.22
N PRO A 96 -4.29 -8.57 -7.60
CA PRO A 96 -5.59 -8.30 -8.24
C PRO A 96 -5.47 -7.41 -9.47
N ILE A 97 -4.49 -6.50 -9.52
CA ILE A 97 -4.20 -5.68 -10.71
C ILE A 97 -3.69 -6.57 -11.85
N ALA A 98 -2.77 -7.48 -11.56
CA ALA A 98 -2.28 -8.45 -12.52
C ALA A 98 -3.39 -9.35 -13.05
N ALA A 99 -4.26 -9.86 -12.18
CA ALA A 99 -5.42 -10.65 -12.57
C ALA A 99 -6.37 -9.85 -13.48
N SER A 100 -6.61 -8.59 -13.16
CA SER A 100 -7.45 -7.69 -13.97
C SER A 100 -6.84 -7.43 -15.36
N LEU A 101 -5.52 -7.26 -15.43
CA LEU A 101 -4.80 -7.12 -16.70
C LEU A 101 -4.88 -8.42 -17.52
N GLU A 102 -4.60 -9.57 -16.91
CA GLU A 102 -4.67 -10.89 -17.54
C GLU A 102 -6.05 -11.13 -18.15
N TYR A 103 -7.11 -10.76 -17.43
CA TYR A 103 -8.48 -10.79 -17.94
C TYR A 103 -8.68 -9.84 -19.14
N ALA A 104 -8.22 -8.58 -19.03
CA ALA A 104 -8.37 -7.58 -20.09
C ALA A 104 -7.66 -7.95 -21.40
N VAL A 105 -6.54 -8.68 -21.33
CA VAL A 105 -5.79 -9.15 -22.49
C VAL A 105 -6.16 -10.58 -22.92
N ASN A 106 -7.25 -11.13 -22.39
CA ASN A 106 -7.76 -12.48 -22.70
C ASN A 106 -6.70 -13.59 -22.51
N ILE A 107 -5.96 -13.52 -21.41
CA ILE A 107 -5.06 -14.60 -20.99
C ILE A 107 -5.88 -15.59 -20.15
N ASP A 108 -5.92 -16.85 -20.57
CA ASP A 108 -6.52 -17.92 -19.79
C ASP A 108 -5.62 -18.24 -18.58
N VAL A 109 -6.11 -17.90 -17.39
CA VAL A 109 -5.40 -18.07 -16.12
C VAL A 109 -5.49 -19.52 -15.63
N ASP A 110 -6.49 -20.29 -16.06
CA ASP A 110 -6.69 -21.68 -15.65
C ASP A 110 -6.00 -22.67 -16.61
N SER A 111 -5.65 -22.23 -17.81
CA SER A 111 -4.84 -22.98 -18.77
C SER A 111 -3.44 -23.31 -18.21
N THR A 112 -3.06 -24.58 -18.27
CA THR A 112 -1.71 -25.07 -17.95
C THR A 112 -0.78 -25.04 -19.16
N ALA A 113 -1.25 -24.53 -20.31
CA ALA A 113 -0.43 -24.45 -21.51
C ALA A 113 0.78 -23.52 -21.29
N LYS A 114 1.96 -23.98 -21.74
CA LYS A 114 3.22 -23.20 -21.65
C LYS A 114 3.08 -21.80 -22.24
N ARG A 115 2.30 -21.65 -23.32
CA ARG A 115 2.05 -20.36 -23.98
C ARG A 115 1.36 -19.36 -23.04
N ASP A 116 0.37 -19.82 -22.27
CA ASP A 116 -0.38 -18.93 -21.37
C ASP A 116 0.38 -18.67 -20.07
N LEU A 117 1.25 -19.60 -19.63
CA LEU A 117 2.25 -19.31 -18.59
C LEU A 117 3.18 -18.17 -19.01
N ILE A 118 3.75 -18.24 -20.22
CA ILE A 118 4.67 -17.20 -20.73
C ILE A 118 3.95 -15.85 -20.82
N LYS A 119 2.72 -15.81 -21.34
CA LYS A 119 1.92 -14.57 -21.40
C LYS A 119 1.69 -13.96 -20.02
N ARG A 120 1.36 -14.78 -19.00
CA ARG A 120 1.19 -14.31 -17.61
C ARG A 120 2.47 -13.72 -17.05
N ILE A 121 3.61 -14.40 -17.25
CA ILE A 121 4.92 -13.90 -16.82
C ILE A 121 5.20 -12.55 -17.48
N VAL A 122 5.03 -12.43 -18.80
CA VAL A 122 5.25 -11.18 -19.53
C VAL A 122 4.34 -10.05 -19.00
N ALA A 123 3.04 -10.31 -18.84
CA ALA A 123 2.08 -9.32 -18.34
C ALA A 123 2.46 -8.81 -16.94
N ARG A 124 2.83 -9.72 -16.03
CA ARG A 124 3.27 -9.37 -14.67
C ARG A 124 4.61 -8.62 -14.67
N THR A 125 5.56 -9.04 -15.49
CA THR A 125 6.84 -8.33 -15.63
C THR A 125 6.65 -6.92 -16.16
N VAL A 126 5.75 -6.71 -17.12
CA VAL A 126 5.41 -5.36 -17.63
C VAL A 126 4.83 -4.49 -16.52
N LEU A 127 3.92 -5.02 -15.69
CA LEU A 127 3.38 -4.27 -14.54
C LEU A 127 4.48 -3.86 -13.56
N VAL A 128 5.39 -4.77 -13.21
CA VAL A 128 6.53 -4.45 -12.32
C VAL A 128 7.49 -3.46 -12.98
N ALA A 129 7.69 -3.54 -14.30
CA ALA A 129 8.52 -2.57 -15.01
C ALA A 129 7.90 -1.16 -14.97
N ILE A 130 6.58 -1.04 -15.13
CA ILE A 130 5.86 0.24 -15.03
C ILE A 130 6.01 0.82 -13.62
N THR A 131 5.83 0.01 -12.56
CA THR A 131 5.98 0.49 -11.18
C THR A 131 7.41 0.94 -10.90
N LEU A 132 8.42 0.23 -11.43
CA LEU A 132 9.82 0.62 -11.33
C LEU A 132 10.10 1.95 -12.05
N VAL A 133 9.59 2.12 -13.27
CA VAL A 133 9.74 3.38 -14.02
C VAL A 133 9.13 4.55 -13.26
N ILE A 134 7.92 4.38 -12.71
CA ILE A 134 7.27 5.41 -11.89
C ILE A 134 8.14 5.74 -10.66
N ALA A 135 8.65 4.72 -9.96
CA ALA A 135 9.48 4.92 -8.78
C ALA A 135 10.81 5.65 -9.07
N ILE A 136 11.37 5.50 -10.27
CA ILE A 136 12.60 6.20 -10.68
C ILE A 136 12.31 7.63 -11.15
N VAL A 137 11.22 7.83 -11.88
CA VAL A 137 10.89 9.11 -12.54
C VAL A 137 10.19 10.10 -11.60
N VAL A 138 9.36 9.60 -10.67
CA VAL A 138 8.60 10.40 -9.71
C VAL A 138 9.07 10.05 -8.30
N PRO A 139 10.18 10.66 -7.82
CA PRO A 139 10.67 10.48 -6.46
C PRO A 139 9.82 11.21 -5.41
#